data_AF-A0A7V9LA72-F1
#
_entry.id   AF-A0A7V9LA72-F1
#
_cell.length_a   1.000
_cell.length_b   1.000
_cell.length_c   1.000
_cell.angle_alpha   90.00
_cell.angle_beta   90.00
_cell.angle_gamma   90.00
#
_symmetry.space_group_name_H-M   'P 1'
#
loop_
_entity.id
_entity.type
_entity.pdbx_description
1 polymer ?
#
loop_
_entity_poly.entity_id
_entity_poly.type
_entity_poly.pdbx_seq_one_letter_code
_entity_poly.pdbx_strand_id
1 'polypeptide(L)'
;MRFARLVFVLAAALLASPRRTHADLIWRIAQDPGGGGAPAPTAPTNPDDLSTWAGPARPTSLPALLKHAIQNAPSLKNAKLDIEIAEARIEQTFGRDDWQIRAILAATRSTGGFFGGQALDQNITVQGTADVFRVLPTGGTLNFRAATNYNNTSFQDPAADDLLGATNWQHQLTASYTQPLFRNRGRLVYDAQERRATLSREVSVLARRVAAIQTVQAVVSAYWDLILSERQVGITRASLDLARERLRITQIGADGGKIPRSEIPAVQQIIATREEELLTAELGVLDRSIALRRLVNLPIGRGELGLRIGGELAIGAETPELGGITERAFAAAPELAQLAKQDASAKLDIEVTEQGLLPRLDATLFLGPIGQDERFGKAIKNMVTFDTFTVGGQVLLEHSIGQENVRGIARESRVVRQKLEVTATDIRAQIAQTMARAVAQLELARRRVALSQRAIDLANENIKIEADRFNLGKATNFDVLNRQEELRQSELRKAQAMIDWHKAEAIVQALTGDLLPAYGISVD
;
A
#
# COMPACT_ATOMS: atom_id res chain seq x y z
N MET A 1 -7.45 19.55 -53.40
CA MET A 1 -6.71 18.28 -53.14
C MET A 1 -5.28 18.50 -52.62
N ARG A 2 -5.09 19.21 -51.49
CA ARG A 2 -3.77 19.33 -50.83
C ARG A 2 -3.78 19.11 -49.30
N PHE A 3 -4.94 18.91 -48.67
CA PHE A 3 -5.06 18.62 -47.23
C PHE A 3 -5.09 17.12 -46.87
N ALA A 4 -5.42 16.23 -47.83
CA ALA A 4 -5.49 14.78 -47.59
C ALA A 4 -4.10 14.10 -47.46
N ARG A 5 -3.01 14.77 -47.82
CA ARG A 5 -1.64 14.25 -47.67
C ARG A 5 -1.00 14.58 -46.31
N LEU A 6 -1.58 15.45 -45.50
CA LEU A 6 -1.01 15.79 -44.18
C LEU A 6 -1.47 14.82 -43.07
N VAL A 7 -2.66 14.25 -43.19
CA VAL A 7 -3.25 13.34 -42.19
C VAL A 7 -2.65 11.93 -42.28
N PHE A 8 -2.18 11.51 -43.46
CA PHE A 8 -1.50 10.23 -43.64
C PHE A 8 -0.03 10.24 -43.14
N VAL A 9 0.55 11.42 -42.94
CA VAL A 9 1.95 11.58 -42.49
C VAL A 9 2.04 11.61 -40.95
N LEU A 10 0.94 11.93 -40.25
CA LEU A 10 0.91 11.88 -38.77
C LEU A 10 0.57 10.48 -38.21
N ALA A 11 -0.10 9.62 -38.98
CA ALA A 11 -0.39 8.24 -38.59
C ALA A 11 0.79 7.27 -38.79
N ALA A 12 1.82 7.69 -39.55
CA ALA A 12 3.03 6.91 -39.81
C ALA A 12 4.17 7.18 -38.79
N ALA A 13 3.98 8.10 -37.84
CA ALA A 13 5.00 8.51 -36.86
C ALA A 13 4.87 7.82 -35.48
N LEU A 14 3.94 6.87 -35.31
CA LEU A 14 3.65 6.19 -34.04
C LEU A 14 4.13 4.73 -33.97
N LEU A 15 4.90 4.27 -34.95
CA LEU A 15 5.43 2.91 -35.01
C LEU A 15 6.93 2.92 -35.27
N ALA A 16 7.71 3.35 -34.28
CA ALA A 16 9.15 3.14 -34.26
C ALA A 16 9.62 3.04 -32.79
N SER A 17 9.66 1.83 -32.25
CA SER A 17 10.46 1.54 -31.06
C SER A 17 11.44 0.38 -31.37
N PRO A 18 12.73 0.50 -31.00
CA PRO A 18 13.73 -0.51 -31.28
C PRO A 18 13.88 -1.45 -30.09
N ARG A 19 13.95 -2.77 -30.32
CA ARG A 19 14.53 -3.71 -29.36
C ARG A 19 15.43 -4.70 -30.08
N ARG A 20 16.72 -4.64 -29.75
CA ARG A 20 17.75 -5.61 -30.12
C ARG A 20 17.75 -6.76 -29.11
N THR A 21 17.72 -7.96 -29.68
CA THR A 21 18.42 -9.22 -29.35
C THR A 21 19.31 -9.27 -28.10
N HIS A 22 19.20 -10.39 -27.36
CA HIS A 22 20.25 -11.30 -26.83
C HIS A 22 19.52 -12.34 -25.95
N ALA A 23 19.91 -13.60 -25.77
CA ALA A 23 20.92 -14.44 -26.38
C ALA A 23 20.51 -15.90 -26.08
N ASP A 24 20.88 -16.80 -27.00
CA ASP A 24 20.92 -18.24 -26.81
C ASP A 24 21.75 -18.62 -25.59
N LEU A 25 21.28 -19.60 -24.81
CA LEU A 25 22.11 -20.45 -23.95
C LEU A 25 21.20 -21.53 -23.35
N ILE A 26 21.23 -22.75 -23.92
CA ILE A 26 21.06 -24.02 -23.22
C ILE A 26 21.44 -25.13 -24.22
N TRP A 27 22.30 -26.04 -23.75
CA TRP A 27 22.43 -27.46 -24.12
C TRP A 27 23.80 -27.86 -24.65
N ARG A 28 24.65 -28.34 -23.73
CA ARG A 28 25.58 -29.47 -23.87
C ARG A 28 26.35 -29.63 -22.57
N ILE A 29 26.11 -30.74 -21.88
CA ILE A 29 27.09 -31.62 -21.20
C ILE A 29 26.25 -32.80 -20.70
N ALA A 30 26.32 -33.90 -21.43
CA ALA A 30 25.84 -35.22 -21.03
C ALA A 30 26.88 -36.21 -21.54
N GLN A 31 27.61 -36.81 -20.58
CA GLN A 31 28.63 -37.88 -20.62
C GLN A 31 29.65 -37.48 -19.54
N ASP A 32 29.90 -38.22 -18.46
CA ASP A 32 30.10 -39.67 -18.39
C ASP A 32 29.84 -40.18 -16.94
N PRO A 33 29.54 -41.48 -16.73
CA PRO A 33 29.45 -42.10 -15.42
C PRO A 33 30.78 -42.77 -15.03
N GLY A 34 31.20 -42.63 -13.77
CA GLY A 34 32.39 -43.32 -13.25
C GLY A 34 32.42 -43.26 -11.73
N GLY A 35 32.43 -44.43 -11.08
CA GLY A 35 32.20 -44.60 -9.65
C GLY A 35 33.44 -44.50 -8.74
N GLY A 36 33.23 -44.80 -7.45
CA GLY A 36 34.30 -44.94 -6.46
C GLY A 36 33.81 -44.69 -5.04
N GLY A 37 33.95 -45.69 -4.16
CA GLY A 37 33.41 -45.72 -2.80
C GLY A 37 34.15 -44.90 -1.73
N ALA A 38 33.50 -44.85 -0.56
CA ALA A 38 33.76 -44.00 0.61
C ALA A 38 35.11 -44.20 1.31
N PRO A 39 35.48 -43.25 2.20
CA PRO A 39 35.37 -43.55 3.63
C PRO A 39 34.85 -42.38 4.49
N ALA A 40 34.46 -42.67 5.73
CA ALA A 40 34.23 -41.69 6.80
C ALA A 40 35.13 -42.06 8.01
N PRO A 41 35.30 -41.20 9.04
CA PRO A 41 35.08 -39.77 9.12
C PRO A 41 36.35 -39.03 9.64
N THR A 42 36.53 -37.77 9.24
CA THR A 42 37.28 -36.80 10.07
C THR A 42 36.30 -35.73 10.49
N ALA A 43 36.30 -35.38 11.78
CA ALA A 43 35.56 -34.21 12.26
C ALA A 43 35.93 -33.03 11.36
N PRO A 44 34.97 -32.31 10.76
CA PRO A 44 35.30 -31.14 9.99
C PRO A 44 35.97 -30.15 10.94
N THR A 45 37.28 -29.96 10.78
CA THR A 45 37.93 -28.74 11.22
C THR A 45 37.28 -27.62 10.43
N ASN A 46 36.31 -26.96 11.06
CA ASN A 46 35.46 -25.92 10.47
C ASN A 46 36.33 -24.78 9.93
N PRO A 47 36.52 -24.61 8.60
CA PRO A 47 37.43 -23.57 8.08
C PRO A 47 36.81 -22.18 8.05
N ASP A 48 35.53 -22.02 8.37
CA ASP A 48 34.87 -20.72 8.49
C ASP A 48 33.92 -20.79 9.69
N ASP A 49 34.38 -20.36 10.86
CA ASP A 49 33.51 -20.12 12.02
C ASP A 49 32.33 -19.24 11.57
N LEU A 50 31.10 -19.47 12.06
CA LEU A 50 29.90 -18.73 11.63
C LEU A 50 30.11 -17.20 11.70
N SER A 51 31.00 -16.77 12.58
CA SER A 51 31.51 -15.40 12.72
C SER A 51 32.17 -14.82 11.46
N THR A 52 32.91 -15.62 10.70
CA THR A 52 33.60 -15.21 9.45
C THR A 52 32.62 -14.99 8.30
N TRP A 53 31.58 -15.83 8.21
CA TRP A 53 30.51 -15.67 7.22
C TRP A 53 29.57 -14.51 7.58
N ALA A 54 29.24 -14.37 8.86
CA ALA A 54 28.36 -13.31 9.36
C ALA A 54 29.03 -11.92 9.38
N GLY A 55 30.35 -11.87 9.48
CA GLY A 55 31.14 -10.64 9.64
C GLY A 55 31.05 -10.04 11.04
N PRO A 56 31.84 -8.98 11.32
CA PRO A 56 31.90 -8.39 12.66
C PRO A 56 30.54 -7.81 13.06
N ALA A 57 30.06 -8.20 14.24
CA ALA A 57 28.78 -7.75 14.74
C ALA A 57 28.78 -6.23 14.99
N ARG A 58 27.91 -5.49 14.31
CA ARG A 58 27.82 -4.04 14.44
C ARG A 58 26.86 -3.66 15.58
N PRO A 59 27.31 -2.92 16.61
CA PRO A 59 26.42 -2.46 17.67
C PRO A 59 25.41 -1.47 17.09
N THR A 60 24.12 -1.75 17.22
CA THR A 60 23.05 -0.90 16.69
C THR A 60 21.99 -0.65 17.75
N SER A 61 21.53 0.60 17.88
CA SER A 61 20.47 0.97 18.81
C SER A 61 19.10 0.98 18.12
N LEU A 62 18.03 0.77 18.90
CA LEU A 62 16.65 0.81 18.41
C LEU A 62 16.33 2.14 17.68
N PRO A 63 16.67 3.34 18.21
CA PRO A 63 16.41 4.59 17.49
C PRO A 63 17.11 4.68 16.13
N ALA A 64 18.34 4.16 16.01
CA ALA A 64 19.07 4.17 14.74
C ALA A 64 18.41 3.25 13.70
N LEU A 65 17.98 2.05 14.12
CA LEU A 65 17.25 1.11 13.26
C LEU A 65 15.90 1.68 12.81
N LEU A 66 15.16 2.29 13.72
CA LEU A 66 13.87 2.91 13.43
C LEU A 66 14.01 4.08 12.44
N LYS A 67 14.98 4.98 12.65
CA LYS A 67 15.27 6.07 11.72
C LYS A 67 15.59 5.55 10.32
N HIS A 68 16.40 4.50 10.23
CA HIS A 68 16.73 3.88 8.96
C HIS A 68 15.52 3.22 8.30
N ALA A 69 14.69 2.49 9.08
CA ALA A 69 13.47 1.86 8.61
C ALA A 69 12.50 2.89 8.03
N ILE A 70 12.29 4.03 8.68
CA ILE A 70 11.34 5.03 8.19
C ILE A 70 11.77 5.68 6.88
N GLN A 71 13.07 5.88 6.73
CA GLN A 71 13.63 6.47 5.50
C GLN A 71 13.66 5.48 4.35
N ASN A 72 13.85 4.18 4.64
CA ASN A 72 14.19 3.19 3.61
C ASN A 72 13.18 2.07 3.42
N ALA A 73 12.23 1.88 4.33
CA ALA A 73 11.24 0.81 4.24
C ALA A 73 10.43 0.93 2.93
N PRO A 74 10.38 -0.15 2.13
CA PRO A 74 9.61 -0.15 0.89
C PRO A 74 8.13 0.17 1.10
N SER A 75 7.52 -0.27 2.21
CA SER A 75 6.13 0.02 2.58
C SER A 75 5.84 1.52 2.66
N LEU A 76 6.74 2.28 3.30
CA LEU A 76 6.60 3.72 3.47
C LEU A 76 6.91 4.50 2.19
N LYS A 77 7.86 4.03 1.39
CA LYS A 77 8.13 4.58 0.06
C LYS A 77 6.93 4.42 -0.86
N ASN A 78 6.32 3.23 -0.89
CA ASN A 78 5.10 2.98 -1.65
C ASN A 78 3.95 3.86 -1.17
N ALA A 79 3.73 3.95 0.14
CA ALA A 79 2.68 4.80 0.69
C ALA A 79 2.89 6.30 0.39
N LYS A 80 4.14 6.77 0.27
CA LYS A 80 4.45 8.13 -0.20
C LYS A 80 4.07 8.29 -1.68
N LEU A 81 4.43 7.33 -2.53
CA LEU A 81 4.05 7.35 -3.95
C LEU A 81 2.53 7.30 -4.14
N ASP A 82 1.80 6.57 -3.29
CA ASP A 82 0.34 6.53 -3.32
C ASP A 82 -0.30 7.90 -2.98
N ILE A 83 0.35 8.70 -2.15
CA ILE A 83 -0.06 10.09 -1.88
C ILE A 83 0.21 10.96 -3.11
N GLU A 84 1.39 10.87 -3.74
CA GLU A 84 1.71 11.61 -4.97
C GLU A 84 0.74 11.23 -6.12
N ILE A 85 0.37 9.95 -6.25
CA ILE A 85 -0.65 9.49 -7.19
C ILE A 85 -2.03 10.11 -6.86
N ALA A 86 -2.40 10.18 -5.58
CA ALA A 86 -3.65 10.80 -5.17
C ALA A 86 -3.67 12.31 -5.42
N GLU A 87 -2.53 13.00 -5.25
CA GLU A 87 -2.37 14.42 -5.60
C GLU A 87 -2.49 14.65 -7.11
N ALA A 88 -1.85 13.81 -7.93
CA ALA A 88 -2.04 13.85 -9.38
C ALA A 88 -3.49 13.61 -9.80
N ARG A 89 -4.25 12.77 -9.07
CA ARG A 89 -5.70 12.60 -9.30
C ARG A 89 -6.51 13.83 -8.95
N ILE A 90 -6.10 14.62 -7.95
CA ILE A 90 -6.72 15.93 -7.67
C ILE A 90 -6.43 16.87 -8.84
N GLU A 91 -5.18 16.93 -9.33
CA GLU A 91 -4.81 17.76 -10.47
C GLU A 91 -5.60 17.39 -11.75
N GLN A 92 -5.83 16.10 -12.00
CA GLN A 92 -6.69 15.64 -13.10
C GLN A 92 -8.11 16.25 -13.04
N THR A 93 -8.62 16.57 -11.84
CA THR A 93 -9.95 17.19 -11.71
C THR A 93 -9.99 18.63 -12.21
N PHE A 94 -8.84 19.31 -12.24
CA PHE A 94 -8.73 20.66 -12.81
C PHE A 94 -8.87 20.66 -14.33
N GLY A 95 -8.73 19.51 -15.01
CA GLY A 95 -9.02 19.38 -16.44
C GLY A 95 -10.46 19.72 -16.83
N ARG A 96 -11.40 19.76 -15.87
CA ARG A 96 -12.76 20.27 -16.10
C ARG A 96 -12.81 21.79 -16.29
N ASP A 97 -11.82 22.51 -15.76
CA ASP A 97 -11.69 23.96 -15.82
C ASP A 97 -10.98 24.41 -17.10
N ASP A 98 -10.36 23.47 -17.82
CA ASP A 98 -9.66 23.72 -19.07
C ASP A 98 -10.61 24.11 -20.21
N TRP A 99 -10.13 24.98 -21.08
CA TRP A 99 -10.79 25.24 -22.35
C TRP A 99 -10.56 24.07 -23.30
N GLN A 100 -11.65 23.50 -23.80
CA GLN A 100 -11.62 22.40 -24.74
C GLN A 100 -11.81 22.91 -26.16
N ILE A 101 -10.93 22.48 -27.07
CA ILE A 101 -11.04 22.74 -28.51
C ILE A 101 -11.49 21.44 -29.18
N ARG A 102 -12.55 21.53 -29.98
CA ARG A 102 -13.08 20.41 -30.76
C ARG A 102 -13.16 20.81 -32.22
N ALA A 103 -12.61 20.00 -33.11
CA ALA A 103 -12.74 20.17 -34.54
C ALA A 103 -13.35 18.92 -35.16
N ILE A 104 -14.38 19.08 -35.99
CA ILE A 104 -15.06 17.99 -36.67
C ILE A 104 -15.10 18.33 -38.16
N LEU A 105 -14.71 17.38 -39.01
CA LEU A 105 -14.89 17.46 -40.46
C LEU A 105 -15.65 16.21 -40.90
N ALA A 106 -16.80 16.42 -41.53
CA ALA A 106 -17.65 15.36 -42.05
C ALA A 106 -17.99 15.64 -43.51
N ALA A 107 -18.03 14.57 -44.31
CA ALA A 107 -18.49 14.64 -45.70
C ALA A 107 -19.42 13.46 -45.95
N THR A 108 -20.61 13.76 -46.45
CA THR A 108 -21.63 12.78 -46.76
C THR A 108 -22.03 12.95 -48.21
N ARG A 109 -22.15 11.84 -48.93
CA ARG A 109 -22.75 11.79 -50.25
C ARG A 109 -23.93 10.84 -50.19
N SER A 110 -25.10 11.34 -50.58
CA SER A 110 -26.31 10.56 -50.75
C SER A 110 -26.67 10.56 -52.23
N THR A 111 -27.08 9.40 -52.76
CA THR A 111 -27.49 9.22 -54.15
C THR A 111 -28.82 8.47 -54.15
N GLY A 112 -29.80 8.97 -54.89
CA GLY A 112 -31.15 8.41 -54.95
C GLY A 112 -32.02 8.72 -53.73
N GLY A 113 -33.29 9.07 -53.97
CA GLY A 113 -34.30 9.34 -52.95
C GLY A 113 -35.47 10.17 -53.50
N PHE A 114 -36.49 10.41 -52.68
CA PHE A 114 -37.56 11.37 -52.97
C PHE A 114 -37.53 12.48 -51.92
N PHE A 115 -37.41 13.73 -52.34
CA PHE A 115 -37.40 14.90 -51.46
C PHE A 115 -38.36 15.96 -51.98
N GLY A 116 -39.35 16.36 -51.18
CA GLY A 116 -40.32 17.40 -51.57
C GLY A 116 -41.13 17.11 -52.84
N GLY A 117 -41.36 15.83 -53.19
CA GLY A 117 -42.10 15.45 -54.40
C GLY A 117 -41.26 15.32 -55.67
N GLN A 118 -39.93 15.52 -55.60
CA GLN A 118 -39.01 15.34 -56.72
C GLN A 118 -37.99 14.22 -56.45
N ALA A 119 -37.51 13.58 -57.52
CA ALA A 119 -36.47 12.57 -57.44
C ALA A 119 -35.13 13.25 -57.17
N LEU A 120 -34.54 12.92 -56.01
CA LEU A 120 -33.21 13.36 -55.64
C LEU A 120 -32.19 12.51 -56.41
N ASP A 121 -31.42 13.15 -57.28
CA ASP A 121 -30.34 12.51 -58.02
C ASP A 121 -29.13 12.34 -57.09
N GLN A 122 -28.60 13.46 -56.58
CA GLN A 122 -27.44 13.46 -55.69
C GLN A 122 -27.48 14.61 -54.67
N ASN A 123 -27.01 14.34 -53.45
CA ASN A 123 -26.71 15.37 -52.47
C ASN A 123 -25.31 15.15 -51.87
N ILE A 124 -24.43 16.14 -51.97
CA ILE A 124 -23.15 16.18 -51.28
C ILE A 124 -23.21 17.24 -50.19
N THR A 125 -22.97 16.83 -48.96
CA THR A 125 -22.84 17.74 -47.83
C THR A 125 -21.45 17.62 -47.22
N VAL A 126 -20.73 18.73 -47.09
CA VAL A 126 -19.44 18.81 -46.38
C VAL A 126 -19.58 19.79 -45.23
N GLN A 127 -19.38 19.33 -44.00
CA GLN A 127 -19.53 20.11 -42.79
C GLN A 127 -18.21 20.15 -42.03
N GLY A 128 -17.77 21.34 -41.66
CA GLY A 128 -16.63 21.55 -40.77
C GLY A 128 -17.07 22.38 -39.57
N THR A 129 -16.78 21.93 -38.34
CA THR A 129 -16.96 22.74 -37.14
C THR A 129 -15.69 22.84 -36.32
N ALA A 130 -15.49 23.99 -35.70
CA ALA A 130 -14.48 24.24 -34.70
C ALA A 130 -15.16 24.90 -33.50
N ASP A 131 -15.05 24.28 -32.33
CA ASP A 131 -15.72 24.69 -31.10
C ASP A 131 -14.66 24.93 -30.01
N VAL A 132 -14.79 26.02 -29.27
CA VAL A 132 -14.01 26.31 -28.05
C VAL A 132 -14.99 26.45 -26.89
N PHE A 133 -14.94 25.53 -25.94
CA PHE A 133 -15.93 25.48 -24.85
C PHE A 133 -15.33 25.19 -23.49
N ARG A 134 -16.05 25.58 -22.44
CA ARG A 134 -15.67 25.38 -21.03
C ARG A 134 -16.91 25.16 -20.17
N VAL A 135 -16.78 24.31 -19.15
CA VAL A 135 -17.77 24.16 -18.07
C VAL A 135 -17.47 25.15 -16.96
N LEU A 136 -18.50 25.81 -16.43
CA LEU A 136 -18.41 26.82 -15.39
C LEU A 136 -18.79 26.23 -14.02
N PRO A 137 -18.30 26.79 -12.90
CA PRO A 137 -18.65 26.34 -11.54
C PRO A 137 -20.14 26.34 -11.20
N THR A 138 -20.95 27.08 -11.96
CA THR A 138 -22.42 27.09 -11.82
C THR A 138 -23.09 25.84 -12.41
N GLY A 139 -22.32 24.95 -13.06
CA GLY A 139 -22.79 23.83 -13.87
C GLY A 139 -23.09 24.20 -15.32
N GLY A 140 -23.04 25.50 -15.66
CA GLY A 140 -23.31 25.96 -17.02
C GLY A 140 -22.14 25.71 -17.98
N THR A 141 -22.41 25.73 -19.28
CA THR A 141 -21.40 25.60 -20.33
C THR A 141 -21.38 26.84 -21.22
N LEU A 142 -20.18 27.33 -21.50
CA LEU A 142 -19.95 28.40 -22.46
C LEU A 142 -19.28 27.79 -23.69
N ASN A 143 -19.82 28.03 -24.89
CA ASN A 143 -19.30 27.48 -26.14
C ASN A 143 -19.24 28.56 -27.23
N PHE A 144 -18.13 28.62 -27.93
CA PHE A 144 -17.92 29.42 -29.14
C PHE A 144 -17.69 28.49 -30.32
N ARG A 145 -18.64 28.46 -31.25
CA ARG A 145 -18.64 27.54 -32.39
C ARG A 145 -18.50 28.30 -33.70
N ALA A 146 -17.52 27.93 -34.49
CA ALA A 146 -17.45 28.25 -35.91
C ALA A 146 -17.88 27.03 -36.71
N ALA A 147 -18.79 27.20 -37.65
CA ALA A 147 -19.19 26.12 -38.54
C ALA A 147 -19.26 26.58 -40.00
N THR A 148 -18.87 25.68 -40.89
CA THR A 148 -18.99 25.79 -42.34
C THR A 148 -19.76 24.59 -42.85
N ASN A 149 -20.73 24.83 -43.71
CA ASN A 149 -21.52 23.80 -44.35
C ASN A 149 -21.57 24.10 -45.85
N TYR A 150 -21.12 23.14 -46.65
CA TYR A 150 -21.30 23.11 -48.08
C TYR A 150 -22.37 22.08 -48.40
N ASN A 151 -23.39 22.50 -49.13
CA ASN A 151 -24.40 21.59 -49.63
C ASN A 151 -24.54 21.78 -51.14
N ASN A 152 -24.48 20.68 -51.89
CA ASN A 152 -24.72 20.67 -53.32
C ASN A 152 -25.74 19.58 -53.62
N THR A 153 -26.93 20.02 -54.01
CA THR A 153 -28.08 19.16 -54.28
C THR A 153 -28.42 19.22 -55.76
N SER A 154 -28.55 18.07 -56.41
CA SER A 154 -29.14 17.93 -57.74
C SER A 154 -30.49 17.23 -57.65
N PHE A 155 -31.48 17.81 -58.33
CA PHE A 155 -32.81 17.23 -58.50
C PHE A 155 -33.04 16.93 -59.98
N GLN A 156 -33.79 15.86 -60.25
CA GLN A 156 -34.28 15.60 -61.60
C GLN A 156 -35.61 16.31 -61.78
N ASP A 157 -35.68 17.23 -62.75
CA ASP A 157 -36.90 17.95 -63.09
C ASP A 157 -37.90 16.98 -63.75
N PRO A 158 -39.07 16.70 -63.13
CA PRO A 158 -40.05 15.79 -63.70
C PRO A 158 -40.68 16.27 -65.01
N ALA A 159 -40.58 17.57 -65.34
CA ALA A 159 -41.24 18.18 -66.50
C ALA A 159 -40.30 18.41 -67.70
N ALA A 160 -38.99 18.56 -67.45
CA ALA A 160 -38.01 18.95 -68.48
C ALA A 160 -36.90 17.92 -68.74
N ASP A 161 -36.85 16.82 -67.98
CA ASP A 161 -35.73 15.84 -67.98
C ASP A 161 -34.35 16.51 -67.86
N ASP A 162 -34.30 17.62 -67.14
CA ASP A 162 -33.09 18.41 -66.87
C ASP A 162 -32.71 18.32 -65.38
N LEU A 163 -31.42 18.52 -65.08
CA LEU A 163 -30.89 18.45 -63.72
C LEU A 163 -30.81 19.85 -63.11
N LEU A 164 -31.64 20.12 -62.10
CA LEU A 164 -31.60 21.37 -61.35
C LEU A 164 -30.62 21.22 -60.18
N GLY A 165 -29.46 21.87 -60.29
CA GLY A 165 -28.43 21.91 -59.25
C GLY A 165 -28.48 23.17 -58.41
N ALA A 166 -28.52 23.03 -57.09
CA ALA A 166 -28.37 24.14 -56.14
C ALA A 166 -27.12 23.93 -55.29
N THR A 167 -26.20 24.90 -55.35
CA THR A 167 -25.02 24.93 -54.46
C THR A 167 -25.25 25.99 -53.39
N ASN A 168 -25.00 25.64 -52.13
CA ASN A 168 -25.12 26.55 -51.00
C ASN A 168 -23.93 26.39 -50.05
N TRP A 169 -23.30 27.51 -49.71
CA TRP A 169 -22.36 27.63 -48.62
C TRP A 169 -23.00 28.39 -47.48
N GLN A 170 -22.98 27.79 -46.29
CA GLN A 170 -23.43 28.40 -45.05
C GLN A 170 -22.28 28.44 -44.05
N HIS A 171 -21.93 29.64 -43.59
CA HIS A 171 -20.97 29.85 -42.52
C HIS A 171 -21.66 30.49 -41.33
N GLN A 172 -21.30 30.07 -40.12
CA GLN A 172 -21.85 30.63 -38.89
C GLN A 172 -20.78 30.72 -37.81
N LEU A 173 -20.82 31.79 -37.04
CA LEU A 173 -20.16 31.91 -35.76
C LEU A 173 -21.26 31.97 -34.70
N THR A 174 -21.19 31.14 -33.67
CA THR A 174 -22.22 31.07 -32.64
C THR A 174 -21.57 31.07 -31.26
N ALA A 175 -21.91 32.06 -30.44
CA ALA A 175 -21.66 32.03 -29.01
C ALA A 175 -22.92 31.49 -28.33
N SER A 176 -22.76 30.49 -27.47
CA SER A 176 -23.88 29.90 -26.71
C SER A 176 -23.52 29.71 -25.25
N TYR A 177 -24.48 29.98 -24.38
CA TYR A 177 -24.41 29.75 -22.95
C TYR A 177 -25.60 28.88 -22.52
N THR A 178 -25.31 27.73 -21.93
CA THR A 178 -26.31 26.80 -21.39
C THR A 178 -26.19 26.74 -19.88
N GLN A 179 -27.25 27.06 -19.15
CA GLN A 179 -27.30 26.98 -17.69
C GLN A 179 -28.31 25.90 -17.24
N PRO A 180 -27.87 24.85 -16.53
CA PRO A 180 -28.79 23.93 -15.89
C PRO A 180 -29.48 24.61 -14.70
N LEU A 181 -30.80 24.46 -14.61
CA LEU A 181 -31.65 25.06 -13.58
C LEU A 181 -32.03 24.07 -12.48
N PHE A 182 -32.07 22.77 -12.76
CA PHE A 182 -32.42 21.71 -11.80
C PHE A 182 -31.27 20.72 -11.64
N ARG A 183 -31.28 19.58 -12.36
CA ARG A 183 -30.19 18.59 -12.39
C ARG A 183 -28.88 19.26 -12.80
N ASN A 184 -27.77 18.90 -12.16
CA ASN A 184 -26.42 19.45 -12.39
C ASN A 184 -26.26 20.95 -12.10
N ARG A 185 -27.20 21.57 -11.37
CA ARG A 185 -27.06 22.96 -10.96
C ARG A 185 -26.05 23.11 -9.82
N GLY A 186 -25.21 24.13 -9.94
CA GLY A 186 -24.38 24.63 -8.86
C GLY A 186 -23.13 23.79 -8.58
N ARG A 187 -22.45 24.14 -7.48
CA ARG A 187 -21.11 23.65 -7.19
C ARG A 187 -21.06 22.21 -6.70
N LEU A 188 -22.16 21.62 -6.23
CA LEU A 188 -22.14 20.28 -5.64
C LEU A 188 -21.63 19.23 -6.64
N VAL A 189 -22.25 19.14 -7.82
CA VAL A 189 -21.86 18.18 -8.87
C VAL A 189 -20.55 18.60 -9.54
N TYR A 190 -20.32 19.91 -9.67
CA TYR A 190 -19.09 20.45 -10.23
C TYR A 190 -17.85 20.09 -9.39
N ASP A 191 -17.88 20.41 -8.09
CA ASP A 191 -16.79 20.17 -7.13
C ASP A 191 -16.70 18.69 -6.69
N ALA A 192 -17.71 17.85 -6.99
CA ALA A 192 -17.81 16.48 -6.46
C ALA A 192 -16.56 15.62 -6.75
N GLN A 193 -16.04 15.64 -7.98
CA GLN A 193 -14.86 14.85 -8.34
C GLN A 193 -13.60 15.31 -7.58
N GLU A 194 -13.42 16.61 -7.42
CA GLU A 194 -12.30 17.20 -6.66
C GLU A 194 -12.43 16.84 -5.17
N ARG A 195 -13.63 16.96 -4.59
CA ARG A 195 -13.88 16.56 -3.20
C ARG A 195 -13.62 15.06 -2.99
N ARG A 196 -14.04 14.21 -3.92
CA ARG A 196 -13.78 12.77 -3.90
C ARG A 196 -12.28 12.47 -3.98
N ALA A 197 -11.56 13.15 -4.89
CA ALA A 197 -10.11 13.01 -5.01
C ALA A 197 -9.38 13.49 -3.75
N THR A 198 -9.84 14.59 -3.14
CA THR A 198 -9.30 15.12 -1.87
C THR A 198 -9.49 14.14 -0.72
N LEU A 199 -10.70 13.60 -0.55
CA LEU A 199 -10.97 12.55 0.44
C LEU A 199 -10.12 11.30 0.17
N SER A 200 -9.93 10.91 -1.09
CA SER A 200 -9.06 9.80 -1.46
C SER A 200 -7.60 10.07 -1.07
N ARG A 201 -7.09 11.29 -1.23
CA ARG A 201 -5.75 11.68 -0.75
C ARG A 201 -5.65 11.57 0.77
N GLU A 202 -6.65 12.05 1.51
CA GLU A 202 -6.68 11.94 2.97
C GLU A 202 -6.65 10.47 3.43
N VAL A 203 -7.36 9.57 2.73
CA VAL A 203 -7.29 8.12 2.97
C VAL A 203 -5.87 7.59 2.74
N SER A 204 -5.17 8.03 1.69
CA SER A 204 -3.76 7.64 1.42
C SER A 204 -2.80 8.15 2.50
N VAL A 205 -3.01 9.38 3.00
CA VAL A 205 -2.21 9.94 4.11
C VAL A 205 -2.38 9.09 5.38
N LEU A 206 -3.62 8.74 5.72
CA LEU A 206 -3.90 7.85 6.85
C LEU A 206 -3.33 6.44 6.62
N ALA A 207 -3.34 5.94 5.38
CA ALA A 207 -2.75 4.63 5.03
C ALA A 207 -1.24 4.61 5.26
N ARG A 208 -0.54 5.71 4.92
CA ARG A 208 0.88 5.89 5.25
C ARG A 208 1.13 5.85 6.76
N ARG A 209 0.24 6.44 7.56
CA ARG A 209 0.34 6.38 9.03
C ARG A 209 0.14 4.95 9.56
N VAL A 210 -0.82 4.19 9.03
CA VAL A 210 -0.99 2.76 9.34
C VAL A 210 0.28 1.97 8.98
N ALA A 211 0.81 2.17 7.77
CA ALA A 211 2.04 1.52 7.33
C ALA A 211 3.25 1.87 8.21
N ALA A 212 3.34 3.11 8.69
CA ALA A 212 4.37 3.52 9.64
C ALA A 212 4.25 2.80 10.98
N ILE A 213 3.06 2.79 11.58
CA ILE A 213 2.81 2.10 12.86
C ILE A 213 3.17 0.62 12.74
N GLN A 214 2.69 -0.05 11.68
CA GLN A 214 2.98 -1.47 11.43
C GLN A 214 4.47 -1.73 11.22
N THR A 215 5.17 -0.87 10.46
CA THR A 215 6.61 -1.00 10.22
C THR A 215 7.40 -0.82 11.52
N VAL A 216 7.10 0.21 12.30
CA VAL A 216 7.76 0.47 13.59
C VAL A 216 7.51 -0.66 14.56
N GLN A 217 6.26 -1.12 14.70
CA GLN A 217 5.90 -2.23 15.57
C GLN A 217 6.61 -3.53 15.17
N ALA A 218 6.70 -3.82 13.86
CA ALA A 218 7.45 -4.96 13.36
C ALA A 218 8.95 -4.86 13.69
N VAL A 219 9.55 -3.67 13.54
CA VAL A 219 10.97 -3.44 13.85
C VAL A 219 11.23 -3.58 15.35
N VAL A 220 10.37 -3.01 16.20
CA VAL A 220 10.46 -3.16 17.66
C VAL A 220 10.35 -4.63 18.06
N SER A 221 9.39 -5.37 17.50
CA SER A 221 9.24 -6.81 17.78
C SER A 221 10.48 -7.62 17.35
N ALA A 222 11.00 -7.38 16.15
CA ALA A 222 12.18 -8.06 15.62
C ALA A 222 13.45 -7.70 16.40
N TYR A 223 13.57 -6.45 16.87
CA TYR A 223 14.65 -5.99 17.73
C TYR A 223 14.67 -6.76 19.05
N TRP A 224 13.51 -6.90 19.71
CA TRP A 224 13.41 -7.66 20.96
C TRP A 224 13.62 -9.17 20.76
N ASP A 225 13.22 -9.73 19.60
CA ASP A 225 13.54 -11.12 19.25
C ASP A 225 15.04 -11.36 19.08
N LEU A 226 15.77 -10.39 18.51
CA LEU A 226 17.23 -10.49 18.39
C LEU A 226 17.88 -10.45 19.78
N ILE A 227 17.48 -9.51 20.65
CA ILE A 227 17.96 -9.46 22.04
C ILE A 227 17.72 -10.79 22.77
N LEU A 228 16.53 -11.38 22.62
CA LEU A 228 16.22 -12.68 23.21
C LEU A 228 17.18 -13.77 22.73
N SER A 229 17.42 -13.85 21.42
CA SER A 229 18.34 -14.85 20.85
C SER A 229 19.78 -14.65 21.33
N GLU A 230 20.24 -13.41 21.46
CA GLU A 230 21.57 -13.09 22.01
C GLU A 230 21.66 -13.50 23.48
N ARG A 231 20.59 -13.26 24.26
CA ARG A 231 20.53 -13.68 25.66
C ARG A 231 20.54 -15.20 25.79
N GLN A 232 19.86 -15.91 24.89
CA GLN A 232 19.86 -17.37 24.84
C GLN A 232 21.26 -17.92 24.58
N VAL A 233 22.01 -17.35 23.63
CA VAL A 233 23.43 -17.72 23.41
C VAL A 233 24.25 -17.48 24.68
N GLY A 234 24.08 -16.35 25.35
CA GLY A 234 24.77 -16.04 26.61
C GLY A 234 24.49 -17.06 27.72
N ILE A 235 23.22 -17.44 27.90
CA ILE A 235 22.78 -18.44 28.89
C ILE A 235 23.32 -19.84 28.54
N THR A 236 23.21 -20.27 27.28
CA THR A 236 23.73 -21.58 26.84
C THR A 236 25.24 -21.66 26.96
N ARG A 237 25.97 -20.59 26.61
CA ARG A 237 27.43 -20.54 26.75
C ARG A 237 27.86 -20.65 28.21
N ALA A 238 27.22 -19.88 29.11
CA ALA A 238 27.49 -20.00 30.55
C ALA A 238 27.20 -21.42 31.08
N SER A 239 26.13 -22.07 30.60
CA SER A 239 25.82 -23.46 30.94
C SER A 239 26.88 -24.45 30.44
N LEU A 240 27.43 -24.24 29.24
CA LEU A 240 28.50 -25.06 28.68
C LEU A 240 29.80 -24.91 29.49
N ASP A 241 30.15 -23.68 29.87
CA ASP A 241 31.34 -23.41 30.68
C ASP A 241 31.24 -24.07 32.07
N LEU A 242 30.05 -24.04 32.69
CA LEU A 242 29.78 -24.77 33.94
C LEU A 242 29.91 -26.29 33.77
N ALA A 243 29.43 -26.85 32.65
CA ALA A 243 29.55 -28.28 32.36
C ALA A 243 31.02 -28.71 32.14
N ARG A 244 31.81 -27.88 31.46
CA ARG A 244 33.26 -28.10 31.26
C ARG A 244 34.03 -28.04 32.57
N GLU A 245 33.71 -27.08 33.44
CA GLU A 245 34.30 -27.01 34.77
C GLU A 245 33.92 -28.25 35.61
N ARG A 246 32.68 -28.74 35.49
CA ARG A 246 32.27 -29.98 36.15
C ARG A 246 33.02 -31.21 35.62
N LEU A 247 33.31 -31.28 34.33
CA LEU A 247 34.15 -32.34 33.77
C LEU A 247 35.56 -32.30 34.37
N ARG A 248 36.16 -31.11 34.46
CA ARG A 248 37.48 -30.92 35.08
C ARG A 248 37.52 -31.44 36.51
N ILE A 249 36.53 -31.07 37.32
CA ILE A 249 36.40 -31.53 38.72
C ILE A 249 36.21 -33.06 38.78
N THR A 250 35.37 -33.61 37.90
CA THR A 250 35.10 -35.05 37.83
C THR A 250 36.33 -35.87 37.47
N GLN A 251 37.13 -35.40 36.50
CA GLN A 251 38.38 -36.04 36.10
C GLN A 251 39.39 -36.08 37.26
N ILE A 252 39.60 -34.94 37.92
CA ILE A 252 40.50 -34.84 39.09
C ILE A 252 40.05 -35.80 40.20
N GLY A 253 38.74 -35.85 40.49
CA GLY A 253 38.22 -36.75 41.52
C GLY A 253 38.30 -38.23 41.14
N ALA A 254 38.19 -38.56 39.85
CA ALA A 254 38.33 -39.93 39.36
C ALA A 254 39.79 -40.42 39.37
N ASP A 255 40.74 -39.56 39.03
CA ASP A 255 42.18 -39.87 39.13
C ASP A 255 42.63 -40.00 40.59
N GLY A 256 42.03 -39.22 41.49
CA GLY A 256 42.20 -39.36 42.94
C GLY A 256 41.41 -40.50 43.59
N GLY A 257 40.66 -41.29 42.82
CA GLY A 257 39.87 -42.44 43.30
C GLY A 257 38.62 -42.09 44.14
N LYS A 258 38.25 -40.80 44.23
CA LYS A 258 37.08 -40.33 45.01
C LYS A 258 35.77 -40.38 44.24
N ILE A 259 35.83 -40.37 42.90
CA ILE A 259 34.66 -40.41 42.00
C ILE A 259 34.80 -41.60 41.04
N PRO A 260 33.73 -42.37 40.76
CA PRO A 260 33.80 -43.46 39.78
C PRO A 260 34.17 -42.97 38.37
N ARG A 261 35.07 -43.68 37.66
CA ARG A 261 35.42 -43.36 36.25
C ARG A 261 34.23 -43.42 35.28
N SER A 262 33.17 -44.15 35.64
CA SER A 262 31.90 -44.22 34.89
C SER A 262 31.15 -42.89 34.82
N GLU A 263 31.46 -41.93 35.69
CA GLU A 263 30.84 -40.59 35.66
C GLU A 263 31.38 -39.72 34.52
N ILE A 264 32.59 -39.97 34.00
CA ILE A 264 33.23 -39.13 32.98
C ILE A 264 32.43 -39.12 31.66
N PRO A 265 32.05 -40.26 31.08
CA PRO A 265 31.28 -40.28 29.83
C PRO A 265 29.92 -39.58 29.93
N ALA A 266 29.26 -39.64 31.08
CA ALA A 266 27.97 -38.97 31.30
C ALA A 266 28.10 -37.44 31.22
N VAL A 267 29.16 -36.87 31.80
CA VAL A 267 29.44 -35.42 31.71
C VAL A 267 29.86 -35.04 30.29
N GLN A 268 30.67 -35.86 29.62
CA GLN A 268 31.07 -35.63 28.22
C GLN A 268 29.88 -35.61 27.26
N GLN A 269 28.91 -36.52 27.44
CA GLN A 269 27.68 -36.54 26.65
C GLN A 269 26.91 -35.22 26.79
N ILE A 270 26.77 -34.71 28.02
CA ILE A 270 26.08 -33.43 28.27
C ILE A 270 26.82 -32.27 27.61
N ILE A 271 28.16 -32.23 27.69
CA ILE A 271 28.97 -31.21 27.00
C ILE A 271 28.72 -31.24 25.49
N ALA A 272 28.73 -32.42 24.86
CA ALA A 272 28.47 -32.55 23.43
C ALA A 272 27.08 -32.00 23.05
N THR A 273 26.05 -32.31 23.84
CA THR A 273 24.70 -31.73 23.64
C THR A 273 24.69 -30.21 23.83
N ARG A 274 25.43 -29.66 24.81
CA ARG A 274 25.52 -28.20 25.01
C ARG A 274 26.25 -27.48 23.88
N GLU A 275 27.25 -28.12 23.30
CA GLU A 275 27.97 -27.57 22.14
C GLU A 275 27.04 -27.50 20.92
N GLU A 276 26.21 -28.52 20.69
CA GLU A 276 25.16 -28.48 19.66
C GLU A 276 24.09 -27.40 19.95
N GLU A 277 23.61 -27.31 21.20
CA GLU A 277 22.67 -26.26 21.63
C GLU A 277 23.24 -24.85 21.44
N LEU A 278 24.55 -24.67 21.64
CA LEU A 278 25.21 -23.38 21.42
C LEU A 278 25.26 -23.03 19.93
N LEU A 279 25.66 -23.98 19.07
CA LEU A 279 25.70 -23.78 17.62
C LEU A 279 24.32 -23.43 17.05
N THR A 280 23.28 -24.14 17.49
CA THR A 280 21.90 -23.86 17.07
C THR A 280 21.40 -22.50 17.59
N ALA A 281 21.76 -22.11 18.81
CA ALA A 281 21.44 -20.79 19.35
C ALA A 281 22.16 -19.66 18.58
N GLU A 282 23.42 -19.86 18.19
CA GLU A 282 24.21 -18.91 17.39
C GLU A 282 23.64 -18.73 15.98
N LEU A 283 23.22 -19.83 15.34
CA LEU A 283 22.45 -19.76 14.09
C LEU A 283 21.13 -19.00 14.27
N GLY A 284 20.44 -19.20 15.39
CA GLY A 284 19.23 -18.46 15.73
C GLY A 284 19.44 -16.95 15.80
N VAL A 285 20.55 -16.47 16.39
CA VAL A 285 20.91 -15.04 16.39
C VAL A 285 21.09 -14.52 14.96
N LEU A 286 21.75 -15.30 14.11
CA LEU A 286 21.98 -14.94 12.72
C LEU A 286 20.67 -14.81 11.93
N ASP A 287 19.74 -15.75 12.11
CA ASP A 287 18.42 -15.72 11.49
C ASP A 287 17.61 -14.48 11.92
N ARG A 288 17.62 -14.14 13.22
CA ARG A 288 16.96 -12.93 13.73
C ARG A 288 17.61 -11.65 13.21
N SER A 289 18.93 -11.65 13.08
CA SER A 289 19.66 -10.53 12.50
C SER A 289 19.32 -10.31 11.03
N ILE A 290 19.27 -11.39 10.22
CA ILE A 290 18.88 -11.32 8.80
C ILE A 290 17.43 -10.84 8.67
N ALA A 291 16.51 -11.36 9.49
CA ALA A 291 15.11 -10.94 9.49
C ALA A 291 14.96 -9.44 9.79
N LEU A 292 15.70 -8.93 10.80
CA LEU A 292 15.72 -7.52 11.16
C LEU A 292 16.33 -6.66 10.04
N ARG A 293 17.46 -7.08 9.45
CA ARG A 293 18.10 -6.39 8.31
C ARG A 293 17.15 -6.25 7.13
N ARG A 294 16.45 -7.32 6.76
CA ARG A 294 15.45 -7.29 5.68
C ARG A 294 14.36 -6.27 5.97
N LEU A 295 13.87 -6.23 7.21
CA LEU A 295 12.77 -5.35 7.60
C LEU A 295 13.16 -3.86 7.56
N VAL A 296 14.39 -3.53 7.95
CA VAL A 296 14.91 -2.15 7.89
C VAL A 296 15.57 -1.82 6.55
N ASN A 297 15.57 -2.75 5.59
CA ASN A 297 16.20 -2.61 4.28
C ASN A 297 17.73 -2.34 4.34
N LEU A 298 18.42 -3.02 5.26
CA LEU A 298 19.88 -3.07 5.29
C LEU A 298 20.40 -4.12 4.29
N PRO A 299 21.64 -3.97 3.76
CA PRO A 299 22.22 -4.96 2.87
C PRO A 299 22.40 -6.31 3.58
N ILE A 300 22.21 -7.37 2.79
CA ILE A 300 22.37 -8.76 3.19
C ILE A 300 23.43 -9.35 2.24
N GLY A 301 24.65 -9.50 2.74
CA GLY A 301 25.80 -9.98 1.98
C GLY A 301 26.78 -10.71 2.89
N ARG A 302 27.76 -11.41 2.28
CA ARG A 302 28.83 -12.09 3.03
C ARG A 302 29.59 -11.06 3.88
N GLY A 303 29.74 -11.33 5.17
CA GLY A 303 30.38 -10.40 6.10
C GLY A 303 29.49 -9.25 6.59
N GLU A 304 28.22 -9.21 6.18
CA GLU A 304 27.24 -8.18 6.54
C GLU A 304 25.96 -8.81 7.09
N LEU A 305 26.06 -9.86 7.89
CA LEU A 305 24.88 -10.52 8.45
C LEU A 305 24.75 -10.27 9.95
N GLY A 306 25.87 -10.09 10.66
CA GLY A 306 25.89 -9.83 12.10
C GLY A 306 25.30 -8.46 12.48
N LEU A 307 24.36 -8.47 13.41
CA LEU A 307 23.93 -7.31 14.20
C LEU A 307 24.12 -7.66 15.66
N ARG A 308 24.56 -6.69 16.47
CA ARG A 308 24.58 -6.82 17.93
C ARG A 308 23.77 -5.71 18.55
N ILE A 309 22.99 -6.05 19.57
CA ILE A 309 22.19 -5.04 20.26
C ILE A 309 22.70 -4.85 21.68
N GLY A 310 22.99 -3.59 22.03
CA GLY A 310 23.25 -3.17 23.40
C GLY A 310 21.97 -2.60 23.99
N GLY A 311 21.28 -3.37 24.84
CA GLY A 311 20.10 -2.90 25.54
C GLY A 311 19.96 -3.62 26.88
N GLU A 312 19.61 -2.88 27.92
CA GLU A 312 19.24 -3.46 29.20
C GLU A 312 17.80 -4.00 29.11
N LEU A 313 17.60 -5.26 29.50
CA LEU A 313 16.24 -5.79 29.67
C LEU A 313 15.73 -5.25 31.02
N ALA A 314 15.13 -4.07 31.03
CA ALA A 314 14.45 -3.54 32.20
C ALA A 314 12.97 -3.37 31.87
N ILE A 315 12.08 -3.96 32.68
CA ILE A 315 10.63 -3.80 32.53
C ILE A 315 10.13 -2.59 33.33
N GLY A 316 9.09 -1.93 32.84
CA GLY A 316 8.43 -0.82 33.51
C GLY A 316 7.55 -1.24 34.69
N ALA A 317 7.38 -0.33 35.65
CA ALA A 317 6.67 -0.58 36.90
C ALA A 317 5.14 -0.63 36.75
N GLU A 318 4.54 0.14 35.83
CA GLU A 318 3.09 0.36 35.79
C GLU A 318 2.37 -0.46 34.71
N THR A 319 1.21 -1.03 35.04
CA THR A 319 0.26 -1.57 34.06
C THR A 319 -0.83 -0.54 33.83
N PRO A 320 -1.11 -0.18 32.57
CA PRO A 320 -2.16 0.78 32.28
C PRO A 320 -3.58 0.21 32.56
N GLU A 321 -4.49 1.03 33.09
CA GLU A 321 -5.90 0.63 33.31
C GLU A 321 -6.71 0.58 32.00
N LEU A 322 -7.46 -0.50 31.78
CA LEU A 322 -8.08 -0.85 30.49
C LEU A 322 -9.16 0.15 30.00
N GLY A 323 -9.97 0.69 30.91
CA GLY A 323 -11.14 1.51 30.59
C GLY A 323 -10.81 2.83 29.89
N GLY A 324 -9.91 3.63 30.46
CA GLY A 324 -9.53 4.94 29.90
C GLY A 324 -8.65 4.85 28.64
N ILE A 325 -8.09 3.68 28.35
CA ILE A 325 -7.11 3.49 27.27
C ILE A 325 -7.76 3.03 25.99
N THR A 326 -8.87 2.28 26.09
CA THR A 326 -9.61 1.81 24.92
C THR A 326 -10.26 2.98 24.16
N GLU A 327 -10.82 3.96 24.86
CA GLU A 327 -11.36 5.19 24.23
C GLU A 327 -10.28 6.01 23.54
N ARG A 328 -9.10 6.14 24.16
CA ARG A 328 -7.94 6.78 23.52
C ARG A 328 -7.52 6.02 22.26
N ALA A 329 -7.54 4.69 22.30
CA ALA A 329 -7.22 3.88 21.13
C ALA A 329 -8.22 4.09 19.99
N PHE A 330 -9.52 4.20 20.27
CA PHE A 330 -10.50 4.53 19.23
C PHE A 330 -10.27 5.92 18.61
N ALA A 331 -9.91 6.91 19.42
CA ALA A 331 -9.63 8.27 18.93
C ALA A 331 -8.34 8.35 18.10
N ALA A 332 -7.32 7.55 18.45
CA ALA A 332 -6.02 7.53 17.79
C ALA A 332 -5.96 6.62 16.56
N ALA A 333 -6.89 5.66 16.42
CA ALA A 333 -6.88 4.64 15.36
C ALA A 333 -7.01 5.25 13.95
N PRO A 334 -5.95 5.18 13.10
CA PRO A 334 -6.02 5.73 11.75
C PRO A 334 -7.01 4.98 10.86
N GLU A 335 -7.24 3.69 11.11
CA GLU A 335 -8.20 2.85 10.37
C GLU A 335 -9.64 3.36 10.52
N LEU A 336 -10.03 3.78 11.74
CA LEU A 336 -11.34 4.40 11.98
C LEU A 336 -11.44 5.78 11.30
N ALA A 337 -10.35 6.55 11.28
CA ALA A 337 -10.29 7.80 10.55
C ALA A 337 -10.42 7.58 9.02
N GLN A 338 -9.84 6.51 8.48
CA GLN A 338 -9.98 6.15 7.06
C GLN A 338 -11.43 5.83 6.71
N LEU A 339 -12.10 5.02 7.53
CA LEU A 339 -13.52 4.71 7.36
C LEU A 339 -14.39 5.96 7.43
N ALA A 340 -14.06 6.92 8.31
CA ALA A 340 -14.77 8.20 8.38
C ALA A 340 -14.60 9.03 7.08
N LYS A 341 -13.42 9.02 6.46
CA LYS A 341 -13.20 9.69 5.15
C LYS A 341 -13.90 8.96 4.01
N GLN A 342 -13.96 7.63 4.06
CA GLN A 342 -14.73 6.83 3.11
C GLN A 342 -16.24 7.06 3.26
N ASP A 343 -16.76 7.20 4.49
CA ASP A 343 -18.17 7.56 4.75
C ASP A 343 -18.49 8.96 4.22
N ALA A 344 -17.58 9.93 4.41
CA ALA A 344 -17.72 11.25 3.82
C ALA A 344 -17.79 11.21 2.29
N SER A 345 -17.01 10.33 1.64
CA SER A 345 -17.07 10.11 0.18
C SER A 345 -18.40 9.45 -0.22
N ALA A 346 -18.84 8.42 0.51
CA ALA A 346 -20.11 7.75 0.25
C ALA A 346 -21.31 8.71 0.42
N LYS A 347 -21.26 9.61 1.41
CA LYS A 347 -22.26 10.67 1.61
C LYS A 347 -22.30 11.64 0.43
N LEU A 348 -21.13 12.09 -0.05
CA LEU A 348 -21.05 12.92 -1.25
C LEU A 348 -21.64 12.20 -2.47
N ASP A 349 -21.41 10.90 -2.61
CA ASP A 349 -21.96 10.10 -3.72
C ASP A 349 -23.49 9.99 -3.64
N ILE A 350 -24.06 9.87 -2.44
CA ILE A 350 -25.52 9.95 -2.23
C ILE A 350 -26.05 11.31 -2.67
N GLU A 351 -25.44 12.41 -2.22
CA GLU A 351 -25.87 13.78 -2.55
C GLU A 351 -25.81 14.05 -4.08
N VAL A 352 -24.74 13.59 -4.75
CA VAL A 352 -24.59 13.71 -6.21
C VAL A 352 -25.60 12.84 -6.95
N THR A 353 -25.89 11.63 -6.45
CA THR A 353 -26.85 10.72 -7.09
C THR A 353 -28.29 11.22 -6.92
N GLU A 354 -28.64 11.78 -5.76
CA GLU A 354 -29.95 12.38 -5.51
C GLU A 354 -30.20 13.60 -6.41
N GLN A 355 -29.17 14.40 -6.72
CA GLN A 355 -29.26 15.43 -7.77
C GLN A 355 -29.58 14.86 -9.16
N GLY A 356 -29.09 13.65 -9.46
CA GLY A 356 -29.39 12.92 -10.69
C GLY A 356 -30.87 12.53 -10.84
N LEU A 357 -31.65 12.49 -9.75
CA LEU A 357 -33.08 12.14 -9.79
C LEU A 357 -33.96 13.30 -10.28
N LEU A 358 -33.48 14.54 -10.12
CA LEU A 358 -34.20 15.74 -10.55
C LEU A 358 -34.36 15.76 -12.08
N PRO A 359 -35.44 16.34 -12.63
CA PRO A 359 -35.54 16.60 -14.06
C PRO A 359 -34.37 17.46 -14.55
N ARG A 360 -33.94 17.24 -15.79
CA ARG A 360 -32.98 18.11 -16.46
C ARG A 360 -33.75 19.28 -17.07
N LEU A 361 -33.46 20.49 -16.61
CA LEU A 361 -34.03 21.72 -17.14
C LEU A 361 -32.88 22.64 -17.52
N ASP A 362 -32.59 22.74 -18.82
CA ASP A 362 -31.48 23.52 -19.34
C ASP A 362 -32.00 24.75 -20.09
N ALA A 363 -31.58 25.93 -19.67
CA ALA A 363 -31.83 27.18 -20.40
C ALA A 363 -30.60 27.48 -21.26
N THR A 364 -30.77 27.56 -22.58
CA THR A 364 -29.69 27.89 -23.51
C THR A 364 -30.00 29.20 -24.21
N LEU A 365 -29.02 30.10 -24.24
CA LEU A 365 -29.00 31.31 -25.04
C LEU A 365 -27.93 31.15 -26.11
N PHE A 366 -28.23 31.54 -27.34
CA PHE A 366 -27.26 31.54 -28.42
C PHE A 366 -27.43 32.77 -29.31
N LEU A 367 -26.30 33.26 -29.81
CA LEU A 367 -26.26 34.41 -30.70
C LEU A 367 -25.10 34.30 -31.67
N GLY A 368 -25.26 34.86 -32.88
CA GLY A 368 -24.22 34.78 -33.88
C GLY A 368 -24.62 35.19 -35.29
N PRO A 369 -23.66 35.69 -36.10
CA PRO A 369 -23.89 35.93 -37.52
C PRO A 369 -23.96 34.62 -38.31
N ILE A 370 -24.75 34.65 -39.37
CA ILE A 370 -24.84 33.58 -40.37
C ILE A 370 -24.65 34.23 -41.73
N GLY A 371 -23.85 33.61 -42.59
CA GLY A 371 -23.71 34.00 -43.99
C GLY A 371 -24.05 32.83 -44.89
N GLN A 372 -24.92 33.08 -45.88
CA GLN A 372 -25.32 32.10 -46.87
C GLN A 372 -25.15 32.67 -48.27
N ASP A 373 -24.58 31.89 -49.19
CA ASP A 373 -24.44 32.24 -50.61
C ASP A 373 -24.02 30.99 -51.41
N GLU A 374 -24.24 30.99 -52.73
CA GLU A 374 -23.75 29.94 -53.63
C GLU A 374 -22.23 29.89 -53.73
N ARG A 375 -21.55 30.99 -53.40
CA ARG A 375 -20.08 31.12 -53.41
C ARG A 375 -19.53 31.25 -51.99
N PHE A 376 -18.60 30.36 -51.64
CA PHE A 376 -17.87 30.38 -50.36
C PHE A 376 -17.43 31.78 -49.90
N GLY A 377 -16.74 32.53 -50.77
CA GLY A 377 -16.20 33.85 -50.41
C GLY A 377 -17.28 34.91 -50.12
N LYS A 378 -18.43 34.83 -50.81
CA LYS A 378 -19.57 35.72 -50.54
C LYS A 378 -20.28 35.32 -49.25
N ALA A 379 -20.47 34.02 -49.02
CA ALA A 379 -21.06 33.52 -47.77
C ALA A 379 -20.22 33.96 -46.55
N ILE A 380 -18.89 33.94 -46.64
CA ILE A 380 -18.01 34.50 -45.58
C ILE A 380 -18.21 36.01 -45.44
N LYS A 381 -18.24 36.74 -46.56
CA LYS A 381 -18.46 38.20 -46.53
C LYS A 381 -19.76 38.54 -45.80
N ASN A 382 -20.87 37.90 -46.17
CA ASN A 382 -22.20 38.13 -45.59
C ASN A 382 -22.22 37.82 -44.07
N MET A 383 -21.45 36.82 -43.63
CA MET A 383 -21.29 36.50 -42.20
C MET A 383 -20.50 37.60 -41.45
N VAL A 384 -19.40 38.08 -42.03
CA VAL A 384 -18.52 39.08 -41.40
C VAL A 384 -19.14 40.48 -41.40
N THR A 385 -19.96 40.81 -42.40
CA THR A 385 -20.72 42.07 -42.45
C THR A 385 -21.96 42.05 -41.56
N PHE A 386 -22.25 40.90 -40.91
CA PHE A 386 -23.42 40.69 -40.06
C PHE A 386 -24.76 40.93 -40.80
N ASP A 387 -24.81 40.66 -42.11
CA ASP A 387 -26.01 40.86 -42.94
C ASP A 387 -27.20 40.02 -42.43
N THR A 388 -26.91 38.86 -41.83
CA THR A 388 -27.88 38.04 -41.12
C THR A 388 -27.34 37.70 -39.74
N PHE A 389 -28.10 38.03 -38.71
CA PHE A 389 -27.74 37.78 -37.32
C PHE A 389 -28.85 36.98 -36.64
N THR A 390 -28.48 35.92 -35.94
CA THR A 390 -29.42 35.07 -35.20
C THR A 390 -29.24 35.29 -33.71
N VAL A 391 -30.36 35.51 -33.02
CA VAL A 391 -30.44 35.48 -31.56
C VAL A 391 -31.59 34.56 -31.21
N GLY A 392 -31.33 33.63 -30.29
CA GLY A 392 -32.34 32.69 -29.86
C GLY A 392 -32.10 32.19 -28.45
N GLY A 393 -33.17 31.66 -27.87
CA GLY A 393 -33.14 30.98 -26.60
C GLY A 393 -34.01 29.73 -26.67
N GLN A 394 -33.61 28.69 -25.95
CA GLN A 394 -34.39 27.48 -25.80
C GLN A 394 -34.36 27.00 -24.36
N VAL A 395 -35.45 26.38 -23.92
CA VAL A 395 -35.53 25.69 -22.63
C VAL A 395 -35.81 24.22 -22.92
N LEU A 396 -34.90 23.35 -22.50
CA LEU A 396 -35.02 21.91 -22.65
C LEU A 396 -35.41 21.29 -21.31
N LEU A 397 -36.60 20.69 -21.23
CA LEU A 397 -37.03 19.86 -20.11
C LEU A 397 -36.94 18.39 -20.53
N GLU A 398 -36.07 17.63 -19.87
CA GLU A 398 -35.92 16.19 -20.06
C GLU A 398 -36.14 15.47 -18.72
N HIS A 399 -37.09 14.54 -18.70
CA HIS A 399 -37.37 13.72 -17.53
C HIS A 399 -37.59 12.26 -17.93
N SER A 400 -36.74 11.38 -17.40
CA SER A 400 -36.94 9.93 -17.52
C SER A 400 -37.91 9.46 -16.43
N ILE A 401 -38.94 8.70 -16.81
CA ILE A 401 -40.10 8.35 -15.96
C ILE A 401 -39.81 7.14 -15.03
N GLY A 402 -38.77 6.34 -15.30
CA GLY A 402 -38.36 5.19 -14.47
C GLY A 402 -37.12 5.44 -13.60
N GLN A 403 -36.06 6.00 -14.20
CA GLN A 403 -34.77 6.28 -13.54
C GLN A 403 -34.16 5.13 -12.74
N GLU A 404 -34.40 3.88 -13.15
CA GLU A 404 -33.94 2.69 -12.41
C GLU A 404 -32.41 2.66 -12.23
N ASN A 405 -31.65 3.20 -13.18
CA ASN A 405 -30.20 3.35 -13.04
C ASN A 405 -29.81 4.26 -11.85
N VAL A 406 -30.39 5.47 -11.76
CA VAL A 406 -30.07 6.43 -10.71
C VAL A 406 -30.58 5.95 -9.35
N ARG A 407 -31.76 5.32 -9.32
CA ARG A 407 -32.31 4.68 -8.11
C ARG A 407 -31.43 3.52 -7.65
N GLY A 408 -30.90 2.72 -8.57
CA GLY A 408 -29.96 1.64 -8.32
C GLY A 408 -28.68 2.16 -7.66
N ILE A 409 -28.04 3.17 -8.27
CA ILE A 409 -26.84 3.81 -7.72
C ILE A 409 -27.12 4.42 -6.33
N ALA A 410 -28.26 5.09 -6.14
CA ALA A 410 -28.60 5.69 -4.85
C ALA A 410 -28.78 4.62 -3.76
N ARG A 411 -29.42 3.49 -4.10
CA ARG A 411 -29.56 2.34 -3.20
C ARG A 411 -28.19 1.73 -2.89
N GLU A 412 -27.34 1.56 -3.90
CA GLU A 412 -25.97 1.07 -3.74
C GLU A 412 -25.17 1.96 -2.79
N SER A 413 -25.13 3.28 -3.00
CA SER A 413 -24.38 4.20 -2.13
C SER A 413 -24.87 4.19 -0.68
N ARG A 414 -26.19 4.04 -0.45
CA ARG A 414 -26.76 3.87 0.90
C ARG A 414 -26.32 2.55 1.55
N VAL A 415 -26.30 1.46 0.79
CA VAL A 415 -25.83 0.15 1.27
C VAL A 415 -24.33 0.16 1.54
N VAL A 416 -23.53 0.81 0.68
CA VAL A 416 -22.09 1.01 0.91
C VAL A 416 -21.84 1.75 2.21
N ARG A 417 -22.62 2.82 2.48
CA ARG A 417 -22.54 3.54 3.75
C ARG A 417 -22.89 2.67 4.95
N GLN A 418 -23.97 1.88 4.87
CA GLN A 418 -24.31 0.92 5.93
C GLN A 418 -23.20 -0.13 6.14
N LYS A 419 -22.57 -0.59 5.06
CA LYS A 419 -21.41 -1.50 5.13
C LYS A 419 -20.25 -0.86 5.89
N LEU A 420 -19.94 0.42 5.63
CA LEU A 420 -18.89 1.15 6.34
C LEU A 420 -19.17 1.27 7.84
N GLU A 421 -20.43 1.48 8.24
CA GLU A 421 -20.83 1.54 9.64
C GLU A 421 -20.66 0.19 10.37
N VAL A 422 -21.04 -0.91 9.71
CA VAL A 422 -20.80 -2.27 10.21
C VAL A 422 -19.30 -2.55 10.30
N THR A 423 -18.52 -2.19 9.29
CA THR A 423 -17.05 -2.34 9.31
C THR A 423 -16.40 -1.51 10.42
N ALA A 424 -16.88 -0.29 10.68
CA ALA A 424 -16.38 0.53 11.79
C ALA A 424 -16.68 -0.11 13.15
N THR A 425 -17.85 -0.75 13.30
CA THR A 425 -18.21 -1.49 14.51
C THR A 425 -17.30 -2.70 14.72
N ASP A 426 -17.01 -3.45 13.65
CA ASP A 426 -16.09 -4.60 13.69
C ASP A 426 -14.65 -4.17 14.03
N ILE A 427 -14.13 -3.11 13.38
CA ILE A 427 -12.80 -2.56 13.68
C ILE A 427 -12.70 -2.09 15.14
N ARG A 428 -13.74 -1.46 15.69
CA ARG A 428 -13.79 -1.10 17.13
C ARG A 428 -13.71 -2.35 18.02
N ALA A 429 -14.45 -3.40 17.69
CA ALA A 429 -14.38 -4.66 18.43
C ALA A 429 -12.99 -5.31 18.35
N GLN A 430 -12.35 -5.30 17.18
CA GLN A 430 -10.99 -5.80 16.97
C GLN A 430 -9.94 -5.00 17.75
N ILE A 431 -10.06 -3.66 17.78
CA ILE A 431 -9.19 -2.79 18.58
C ILE A 431 -9.38 -3.08 20.07
N ALA A 432 -10.63 -3.18 20.55
CA ALA A 432 -10.92 -3.49 21.95
C ALA A 432 -10.37 -4.87 22.35
N GLN A 433 -10.54 -5.89 21.51
CA GLN A 433 -10.00 -7.23 21.73
C GLN A 433 -8.46 -7.21 21.77
N THR A 434 -7.82 -6.52 20.83
CA THR A 434 -6.35 -6.44 20.76
C THR A 434 -5.80 -5.69 21.96
N MET A 435 -6.45 -4.60 22.38
CA MET A 435 -6.11 -3.83 23.58
C MET A 435 -6.24 -4.70 24.84
N ALA A 436 -7.38 -5.36 25.02
CA ALA A 436 -7.61 -6.22 26.18
C ALA A 436 -6.57 -7.35 26.27
N ARG A 437 -6.22 -7.97 25.13
CA ARG A 437 -5.17 -8.98 25.03
C ARG A 437 -3.80 -8.41 25.38
N ALA A 438 -3.45 -7.23 24.87
CA ALA A 438 -2.15 -6.60 25.13
C ALA A 438 -1.97 -6.22 26.62
N VAL A 439 -3.01 -5.66 27.24
CA VAL A 439 -3.00 -5.34 28.69
C VAL A 439 -2.90 -6.62 29.54
N ALA A 440 -3.64 -7.67 29.19
CA ALA A 440 -3.53 -8.96 29.87
C ALA A 440 -2.13 -9.59 29.70
N GLN A 441 -1.51 -9.44 28.53
CA GLN A 441 -0.14 -9.90 28.27
C GLN A 441 0.90 -9.12 29.07
N LEU A 442 0.75 -7.80 29.23
CA LEU A 442 1.61 -6.98 30.08
C LEU A 442 1.60 -7.47 31.53
N GLU A 443 0.41 -7.67 32.08
CA GLU A 443 0.26 -8.12 33.47
C GLU A 443 0.77 -9.55 33.67
N LEU A 444 0.47 -10.46 32.73
CA LEU A 444 1.00 -11.82 32.75
C LEU A 444 2.54 -11.83 32.67
N ALA A 445 3.11 -11.07 31.75
CA ALA A 445 4.55 -10.97 31.55
C ALA A 445 5.24 -10.48 32.83
N ARG A 446 4.72 -9.43 33.47
CA ARG A 446 5.24 -8.94 34.75
C ARG A 446 5.24 -10.01 35.84
N ARG A 447 4.12 -10.71 36.02
CA ARG A 447 4.03 -11.81 37.01
C ARG A 447 4.99 -12.94 36.70
N ARG A 448 5.15 -13.30 35.42
CA ARG A 448 6.13 -14.31 34.97
C ARG A 448 7.55 -13.89 35.29
N VAL A 449 7.93 -12.62 35.11
CA VAL A 449 9.27 -12.12 35.50
C VAL A 449 9.52 -12.31 36.99
N ALA A 450 8.56 -11.94 37.85
CA ALA A 450 8.68 -12.09 39.30
C ALA A 450 8.76 -13.57 39.74
N LEU A 451 7.94 -14.44 39.15
CA LEU A 451 7.95 -15.88 39.44
C LEU A 451 9.22 -16.57 38.94
N SER A 452 9.68 -16.23 37.74
CA SER A 452 10.93 -16.78 37.19
C SER A 452 12.14 -16.30 37.98
N GLN A 453 12.13 -15.08 38.53
CA GLN A 453 13.19 -14.63 39.44
C GLN A 453 13.25 -15.50 40.71
N ARG A 454 12.11 -15.74 41.36
CA ARG A 454 12.07 -16.63 42.53
C ARG A 454 12.52 -18.06 42.19
N ALA A 455 12.16 -18.56 41.01
CA ALA A 455 12.61 -19.87 40.54
C ALA A 455 14.13 -19.93 40.32
N ILE A 456 14.74 -18.85 39.81
CA ILE A 456 16.20 -18.72 39.68
C ILE A 456 16.87 -18.73 41.06
N ASP A 457 16.33 -17.97 42.02
CA ASP A 457 16.89 -17.90 43.38
C ASP A 457 16.88 -19.29 44.05
N LEU A 458 15.75 -20.01 43.96
CA LEU A 458 15.60 -21.38 44.47
C LEU A 458 16.47 -22.40 43.71
N ALA A 459 16.59 -22.29 42.39
CA ALA A 459 17.43 -23.17 41.59
C ALA A 459 18.91 -23.03 41.98
N ASN A 460 19.36 -21.80 42.23
CA ASN A 460 20.73 -21.54 42.73
C ASN A 460 20.99 -22.19 44.10
N GLU A 461 20.01 -22.16 45.01
CA GLU A 461 20.12 -22.84 46.30
C GLU A 461 20.15 -24.37 46.14
N ASN A 462 19.28 -24.93 45.30
CA ASN A 462 19.24 -26.36 45.00
C ASN A 462 20.54 -26.86 44.34
N ILE A 463 21.16 -26.06 43.47
CA ILE A 463 22.47 -26.40 42.88
C ILE A 463 23.54 -26.54 43.98
N LYS A 464 23.54 -25.65 44.97
CA LYS A 464 24.49 -25.72 46.10
C LYS A 464 24.25 -26.98 46.93
N ILE A 465 22.99 -27.26 47.28
CA ILE A 465 22.61 -28.46 48.05
C ILE A 465 23.01 -29.74 47.31
N GLU A 466 22.73 -29.83 46.00
CA GLU A 466 23.07 -31.03 45.23
C GLU A 466 24.59 -31.17 45.03
N ALA A 467 25.31 -30.05 44.86
CA ALA A 467 26.76 -30.06 44.81
C ALA A 467 27.38 -30.57 46.13
N ASP A 468 26.84 -30.16 47.28
CA ASP A 468 27.29 -30.64 48.60
C ASP A 468 26.97 -32.13 48.79
N ARG A 469 25.79 -32.58 48.38
CA ARG A 469 25.43 -34.02 48.39
C ARG A 469 26.35 -34.85 47.51
N PHE A 470 26.70 -34.34 46.33
CA PHE A 470 27.65 -34.99 45.43
C PHE A 470 29.03 -35.12 46.08
N ASN A 471 29.53 -34.06 46.72
CA ASN A 471 30.81 -34.10 47.44
C ASN A 471 30.83 -35.11 48.60
N LEU A 472 29.65 -35.44 49.15
CA LEU A 472 29.47 -36.45 50.20
C LEU A 472 29.17 -37.87 49.64
N GLY A 473 29.20 -38.07 48.32
CA GLY A 473 28.88 -39.33 47.67
C GLY A 473 27.39 -39.73 47.73
N LYS A 474 26.49 -38.76 48.00
CA LYS A 474 25.04 -38.96 48.14
C LYS A 474 24.22 -38.50 46.93
N ALA A 475 24.89 -38.09 45.86
CA ALA A 475 24.33 -37.66 44.59
C ALA A 475 25.32 -37.97 43.45
N THR A 476 24.85 -37.90 42.21
CA THR A 476 25.62 -38.17 40.98
C THR A 476 25.93 -36.87 40.24
N ASN A 477 26.85 -36.89 39.26
CA ASN A 477 27.06 -35.72 38.40
C ASN A 477 25.80 -35.39 37.59
N PHE A 478 25.04 -36.40 37.22
CA PHE A 478 23.77 -36.24 36.53
C PHE A 478 22.80 -35.38 37.35
N ASP A 479 22.69 -35.63 38.67
CA ASP A 479 21.80 -34.86 39.55
C ASP A 479 22.16 -33.37 39.55
N VAL A 480 23.46 -33.04 39.66
CA VAL A 480 23.88 -31.64 39.68
C VAL A 480 23.73 -30.96 38.32
N LEU A 481 24.06 -31.66 37.23
CA LEU A 481 23.88 -31.14 35.87
C LEU A 481 22.39 -30.94 35.54
N ASN A 482 21.52 -31.79 36.08
CA ASN A 482 20.06 -31.62 35.98
C ASN A 482 19.59 -30.35 36.72
N ARG A 483 20.12 -30.06 37.92
CA ARG A 483 19.84 -28.78 38.62
C ARG A 483 20.34 -27.56 37.86
N GLN A 484 21.51 -27.65 37.21
CA GLN A 484 22.01 -26.59 36.34
C GLN A 484 21.11 -26.38 35.12
N GLU A 485 20.54 -27.45 34.56
CA GLU A 485 19.54 -27.35 33.48
C GLU A 485 18.25 -26.66 33.95
N GLU A 486 17.75 -26.96 35.15
CA GLU A 486 16.59 -26.29 35.74
C GLU A 486 16.81 -24.78 35.92
N LEU A 487 18.02 -24.37 36.34
CA LEU A 487 18.42 -22.96 36.43
C LEU A 487 18.41 -22.31 35.04
N ARG A 488 19.08 -22.93 34.07
CA ARG A 488 19.17 -22.43 32.68
C ARG A 488 17.78 -22.22 32.07
N GLN A 489 16.87 -23.18 32.24
CA GLN A 489 15.47 -23.04 31.79
C GLN A 489 14.73 -21.90 32.48
N SER A 490 15.01 -21.67 33.76
CA SER A 490 14.41 -20.58 34.54
C SER A 490 14.93 -19.21 34.12
N GLU A 491 16.22 -19.10 33.80
CA GLU A 491 16.82 -17.90 33.21
C GLU A 491 16.23 -17.57 31.83
N LEU A 492 16.08 -18.57 30.97
CA LEU A 492 15.41 -18.41 29.67
C LEU A 492 13.95 -17.98 29.83
N ARG A 493 13.20 -18.61 30.74
CA ARG A 493 11.81 -18.23 31.03
C ARG A 493 11.70 -16.78 31.50
N LYS A 494 12.64 -16.31 32.33
CA LYS A 494 12.70 -14.91 32.76
C LYS A 494 12.97 -13.98 31.57
N ALA A 495 13.99 -14.28 30.77
CA ALA A 495 14.33 -13.48 29.59
C ALA A 495 13.14 -13.38 28.61
N GLN A 496 12.48 -14.50 28.31
CA GLN A 496 11.27 -14.51 27.47
C GLN A 496 10.17 -13.62 28.05
N ALA A 497 9.90 -13.71 29.35
CA ALA A 497 8.85 -12.91 29.98
C ALA A 497 9.13 -11.40 29.91
N MET A 498 10.41 -10.98 30.00
CA MET A 498 10.79 -9.57 29.86
C MET A 498 10.58 -9.07 28.42
N ILE A 499 10.89 -9.91 27.44
CA ILE A 499 10.68 -9.61 26.01
C ILE A 499 9.19 -9.57 25.66
N ASP A 500 8.41 -10.50 26.20
CA ASP A 500 6.95 -10.52 26.05
C ASP A 500 6.33 -9.21 26.59
N TRP A 501 6.86 -8.68 27.70
CA TRP A 501 6.43 -7.39 28.27
C TRP A 501 6.68 -6.23 27.29
N HIS A 502 7.90 -6.08 26.76
CA HIS A 502 8.21 -5.00 25.81
C HIS A 502 7.42 -5.09 24.50
N LYS A 503 7.16 -6.30 24.01
CA LYS A 503 6.32 -6.49 22.82
C LYS A 503 4.88 -6.09 23.07
N ALA A 504 4.33 -6.45 24.24
CA ALA A 504 2.97 -6.06 24.63
C ALA A 504 2.87 -4.55 24.84
N GLU A 505 3.91 -3.91 25.40
CA GLU A 505 3.99 -2.45 25.56
C GLU A 505 3.94 -1.75 24.19
N ALA A 506 4.74 -2.22 23.22
CA ALA A 506 4.73 -1.68 21.87
C ALA A 506 3.35 -1.80 21.19
N ILE A 507 2.60 -2.89 21.45
CA ILE A 507 1.22 -3.03 20.95
C ILE A 507 0.30 -1.99 21.58
N VAL A 508 0.39 -1.77 22.90
CA VAL A 508 -0.44 -0.76 23.58
C VAL A 508 -0.14 0.63 23.03
N GLN A 509 1.14 0.99 22.90
CA GLN A 509 1.57 2.27 22.32
C GLN A 509 1.12 2.43 20.85
N ALA A 510 1.11 1.35 20.07
CA ALA A 510 0.63 1.38 18.69
C ALA A 510 -0.87 1.73 18.63
N LEU A 511 -1.66 1.10 19.49
CA LEU A 511 -3.11 1.31 19.55
C LEU A 511 -3.47 2.69 20.11
N THR A 512 -2.73 3.22 21.08
CA THR A 512 -2.98 4.57 21.64
C THR A 512 -2.43 5.70 20.77
N GLY A 513 -1.67 5.38 19.72
CA GLY A 513 -1.02 6.37 18.85
C GLY A 513 0.27 6.96 19.43
N ASP A 514 0.74 6.45 20.57
CA ASP A 514 1.93 6.92 21.27
C ASP A 514 3.24 6.31 20.72
N LEU A 515 3.17 5.25 19.91
CA LEU A 515 4.33 4.53 19.41
C LEU A 515 5.31 5.42 18.61
N LEU A 516 4.80 6.18 17.64
CA LEU A 516 5.67 7.04 16.81
C LEU A 516 6.29 8.18 17.66
N PRO A 517 5.52 8.94 18.46
CA PRO A 517 6.07 9.93 19.38
C PRO A 517 7.09 9.36 20.38
N ALA A 518 6.82 8.19 20.98
CA ALA A 518 7.70 7.56 21.96
C ALA A 518 9.11 7.30 21.42
N TYR A 519 9.24 7.09 20.11
CA TYR A 519 10.51 6.87 19.42
C TYR A 519 11.00 8.10 18.64
N GLY A 520 10.39 9.27 18.82
CA GLY A 520 10.79 10.52 18.17
C GLY A 520 10.54 10.53 16.65
N ILE A 521 9.53 9.80 16.20
CA ILE A 521 9.19 9.63 14.79
C ILE A 521 7.96 10.49 14.46
N SER A 522 8.10 11.33 13.43
CA SER A 522 6.98 12.04 12.80
C SER A 522 6.75 11.50 11.39
N VAL A 523 5.51 11.11 11.08
CA VAL A 523 5.08 10.68 9.75
C VAL A 523 3.92 11.56 9.32
N ASP A 524 4.26 12.82 9.03
CA ASP A 524 3.37 13.76 8.35
C ASP A 524 3.67 13.78 6.85
#